data_AF-A0A9W4X2G2-F1
#
_entry.id   AF-A0A9W4X2G2-F1
#
_cell.length_a   1.000
_cell.length_b   1.000
_cell.length_c   1.000
_cell.angle_alpha   90.00
_cell.angle_beta   90.00
_cell.angle_gamma   90.00
#
_symmetry.space_group_name_H-M   'P 1'
#
loop_
_entity.id
_entity.type
_entity.pdbx_description
1 polymer ?
#
loop_
_entity_poly.entity_id
_entity_poly.type
_entity_poly.pdbx_seq_one_letter_code
_entity_poly.pdbx_strand_id
1 'polypeptide(L)' 'MAELSTGNPPFYDIKHDMPLALDICKGLRPEFGKGTPKFYKKLAYRILVYLYYTL' A
#
# COMPACT_ATOMS: atom_id res chain seq x y z
N MET A 1 -6.60 -2.92 2.51
CA MET A 1 -6.74 -1.98 3.66
C MET A 1 -6.61 -0.52 3.24
N ALA A 2 -5.63 -0.14 2.41
CA ALA A 2 -5.55 1.22 1.87
C ALA A 2 -6.83 1.61 1.10
N GLU A 3 -7.35 0.73 0.25
CA GLU A 3 -8.58 0.99 -0.52
C GLU A 3 -9.81 1.28 0.35
N LEU A 4 -10.02 0.50 1.40
CA LEU A 4 -11.12 0.73 2.35
C LEU A 4 -10.97 2.06 3.10
N SER A 5 -9.73 2.50 3.30
CA SER A 5 -9.38 3.71 4.03
C SER A 5 -9.48 4.97 3.16
N THR A 6 -9.21 4.87 1.86
CA THR A 6 -9.26 5.99 0.91
C THR A 6 -10.53 6.02 0.07
N GLY A 7 -11.24 4.89 -0.03
CA GLY A 7 -12.34 4.69 -0.99
C GLY A 7 -11.88 4.44 -2.42
N ASN A 8 -10.57 4.43 -2.67
CA ASN A 8 -9.97 4.37 -4.01
C ASN A 8 -8.98 3.21 -4.13
N PRO A 9 -8.78 2.65 -5.34
CA PRO A 9 -7.71 1.69 -5.59
C PRO A 9 -6.32 2.21 -5.17
N PRO A 10 -5.35 1.33 -4.86
CA PRO A 10 -3.98 1.72 -4.54
C PRO A 10 -3.37 2.39 -5.77
N PHE A 11 -2.71 3.53 -5.58
CA PHE A 11 -2.08 4.30 -6.68
C PHE A 11 -3.07 4.72 -7.78
N TYR A 12 -4.35 4.97 -7.44
CA TYR A 12 -5.40 5.35 -8.40
C TYR A 12 -5.06 6.60 -9.24
N ASP A 13 -4.21 7.47 -8.70
CA ASP A 13 -3.75 8.73 -9.28
C ASP A 13 -2.42 8.58 -10.06
N ILE A 14 -1.84 7.38 -10.10
CA ILE A 14 -0.58 7.09 -10.76
C ILE A 14 -0.80 6.14 -11.95
N LYS A 15 -0.08 6.38 -13.04
CA LYS A 15 -0.10 5.49 -14.19
C LYS A 15 0.46 4.12 -13.82
N HIS A 16 -0.24 3.07 -14.22
CA HIS A 16 0.16 1.69 -13.95
C HIS A 16 1.11 1.19 -15.03
N ASP A 17 2.39 1.50 -14.88
CA ASP A 17 3.47 1.12 -15.80
C ASP A 17 4.66 0.47 -15.08
N MET A 18 5.68 0.07 -15.86
CA MET A 18 6.88 -0.59 -15.34
C MET A 18 7.62 0.23 -14.26
N PRO A 19 7.77 1.56 -14.40
CA PRO A 19 8.29 2.40 -13.31
C PRO A 19 7.55 2.22 -11.99
N LEU A 20 6.21 2.26 -11.98
CA LEU A 20 5.42 2.06 -10.76
C LEU A 20 5.68 0.67 -10.16
N ALA A 21 5.73 -0.37 -10.99
CA ALA A 21 6.04 -1.72 -10.52
C ALA A 21 7.41 -1.81 -9.84
N LEU A 22 8.44 -1.18 -10.43
CA LEU A 22 9.78 -1.12 -9.84
C LEU A 22 9.79 -0.39 -8.50
N ASP A 23 9.06 0.72 -8.39
CA ASP A 23 8.99 1.47 -7.14
C ASP A 23 8.26 0.69 -6.04
N ILE A 24 7.21 -0.07 -6.38
CA ILE A 24 6.54 -0.99 -5.44
C ILE A 24 7.52 -2.06 -4.94
N CYS A 25 8.31 -2.66 -5.83
CA CYS A 25 9.36 -3.62 -5.48
C CYS A 25 10.44 -2.99 -4.58
N LYS A 26 10.78 -1.71 -4.79
CA LYS A 26 11.71 -0.96 -3.92
C LYS A 26 11.14 -0.58 -2.56
N GLY A 27 9.84 -0.78 -2.34
CA GLY A 27 9.20 -0.51 -1.06
C GLY A 27 8.18 0.63 -1.08
N LEU A 28 7.81 1.17 -2.24
CA LEU A 28 6.68 2.10 -2.34
C LEU A 28 5.42 1.39 -1.82
N ARG A 29 4.65 2.08 -0.98
CA ARG A 29 3.41 1.57 -0.39
C ARG A 29 2.28 2.56 -0.60
N PRO A 30 1.04 2.09 -0.76
CA PRO A 30 -0.10 2.97 -0.94
C PRO A 30 -0.35 3.80 0.32
N GLU A 31 -0.84 5.02 0.10
CA GLU A 31 -1.23 5.91 1.18
C GLU A 31 -2.55 5.48 1.82
N PHE A 32 -2.78 5.96 3.04
CA PHE A 32 -4.01 5.76 3.79
C PHE A 32 -4.72 7.08 3.94
N GLY A 33 -6.05 7.06 3.88
CA GLY A 33 -6.90 8.23 4.01
C GLY A 33 -6.67 9.00 5.32
N LYS A 34 -6.96 10.31 5.27
CA LYS A 34 -6.89 11.20 6.45
C LYS A 34 -7.79 10.63 7.56
N GLY A 35 -7.27 10.59 8.78
CA GLY A 35 -7.98 10.02 9.95
C GLY A 35 -7.74 8.53 10.18
N THR A 36 -7.07 7.81 9.28
CA THR A 36 -6.73 6.39 9.51
C THR A 36 -5.81 6.24 10.72
N PRO A 37 -6.20 5.48 11.76
CA PRO A 37 -5.39 5.36 12.97
C PRO A 37 -4.00 4.76 12.69
N LYS A 38 -2.98 5.28 13.36
CA LYS A 38 -1.58 4.87 13.15
C LYS A 38 -1.36 3.36 13.36
N PHE A 39 -2.06 2.76 14.31
CA PHE A 39 -1.97 1.31 14.56
C PHE A 39 -2.43 0.48 13.36
N TYR A 40 -3.50 0.90 12.67
CA TYR A 40 -3.98 0.23 11.45
C TYR A 40 -2.95 0.31 10.32
N LYS A 41 -2.29 1.46 10.13
CA LYS A 41 -1.20 1.59 9.14
C LYS A 41 -0.05 0.63 9.45
N LYS A 42 0.35 0.54 10.73
CA LYS A 42 1.42 -0.37 11.18
C LYS A 42 1.05 -1.83 10.95
N LEU A 43 -0.19 -2.23 11.24
CA LEU A 43 -0.66 -3.59 11.00
C LEU A 43 -0.69 -3.94 9.51
N ALA A 44 -1.23 -3.04 8.68
CA ALA A 44 -1.30 -3.23 7.24
C ALA A 44 0.10 -3.41 6.62
N TYR A 45 1.07 -2.59 7.03
CA TYR A 45 2.45 -2.75 6.57
C TYR A 45 3.10 -4.06 7.03
N ARG A 46 2.82 -4.53 8.25
CA ARG A 46 3.32 -5.83 8.71
C ARG A 46 2.78 -6.98 7.87
N ILE A 47 1.47 -7.01 7.59
CA ILE A 47 0.85 -8.10 6.81
C ILE A 47 1.39 -8.13 5.36
N LEU A 48 1.57 -6.96 4.74
CA LEU A 48 2.19 -6.87 3.41
C LEU A 48 3.62 -7.42 3.38
N VAL A 49 4.38 -7.26 4.47
CA VAL A 49 5.72 -7.82 4.59
C VAL A 49 5.67 -9.35 4.75
N TYR A 50 4.76 -9.90 5.56
CA TYR A 50 4.66 -11.36 5.74
C TYR A 50 4.31 -12.11 4.45
N LEU A 51 3.43 -11.56 3.61
CA LEU A 51 3.08 -12.15 2.31
C LEU A 51 4.27 -12.29 1.35
N TYR A 52 5.28 -11.42 1.47
CA TYR A 52 6.49 -11.45 0.65
C TYR A 52 7.53 -12.48 1.11
N TYR A 53 7.50 -12.88 2.39
CA TYR A 53 8.42 -13.89 2.95
C TYR A 53 7.86 -15.32 2.87
N THR A 54 6.57 -15.47 2.60
CA THR A 54 5.88 -16.76 2.46
C THR A 54 5.61 -17.17 1.01
N LEU A 55 6.03 -16.36 0.03
CA LEU A 55 6.08 -16.66 -1.40
C LEU A 55 7.54 -16.82 -1.82
#